data_AF-A0A1Y0I277-F1
#
_entry.id   AF-A0A1Y0I277-F1
#
_cell.length_a   1.000
_cell.length_b   1.000
_cell.length_c   1.000
_cell.angle_alpha   90.00
_cell.angle_beta   90.00
_cell.angle_gamma   90.00
#
_symmetry.space_group_name_H-M   'P 1'
#
loop_
_entity.id
_entity.type
_entity.pdbx_description
1 polymer ?
#
loop_
_entity_poly.entity_id
_entity_poly.type
_entity_poly.pdbx_seq_one_letter_code
_entity_poly.pdbx_strand_id
1 'polypeptide(L)'
;MRDIRNNACKIGISANPVIRERTLQSEQPQIELLALKKFINRKIALAIEKALHVVYNDKRKRGEWFNLDTEDISELVATLDDEIL
;
A
#
# COMPACT_ATOMS: atom_id res chain seq x y z
N MET A 1 -1.63 0.79 2.81
CA MET A 1 -2.08 1.31 4.12
C MET A 1 -2.63 2.72 3.92
N ARG A 2 -3.52 3.20 4.79
CA ARG A 2 -4.07 4.57 4.76
C ARG A 2 -3.89 5.26 6.11
N ASP A 3 -3.48 6.52 6.10
CA ASP A 3 -3.53 7.41 7.26
C ASP A 3 -4.89 8.13 7.28
N ILE A 4 -5.73 7.84 8.27
CA ILE A 4 -7.11 8.36 8.33
C ILE A 4 -7.17 9.86 8.62
N ARG A 5 -6.07 10.50 9.07
CA ARG A 5 -6.05 11.95 9.35
C ARG A 5 -6.13 12.80 8.09
N ASN A 6 -5.52 12.31 7.03
CA ASN A 6 -5.25 13.07 5.81
C ASN A 6 -5.57 12.27 4.54
N ASN A 7 -6.16 11.08 4.69
CA ASN A 7 -6.43 10.10 3.64
C ASN A 7 -5.23 9.76 2.74
N ALA A 8 -4.00 10.03 3.18
CA ALA A 8 -2.82 9.67 2.41
C ALA A 8 -2.64 8.14 2.45
N CYS A 9 -2.38 7.57 1.29
CA CYS A 9 -2.16 6.14 1.14
C CYS A 9 -0.66 5.85 1.00
N LYS A 10 -0.20 4.78 1.66
CA LYS A 10 1.16 4.27 1.56
C LYS A 10 1.20 2.97 0.79
N ILE A 11 2.05 2.93 -0.25
CA ILE A 11 2.36 1.76 -1.06
C ILE A 11 3.79 1.34 -0.73
N GLY A 12 3.96 0.17 -0.12
CA GLY A 12 5.29 -0.31 0.26
C GLY A 12 5.36 -1.81 0.57
N ILE A 13 6.57 -2.36 0.59
CA ILE A 13 6.85 -3.74 0.99
C ILE A 13 7.29 -3.86 2.46
N SER A 14 6.90 -4.95 3.12
CA SER A 14 7.35 -5.28 4.47
C SER A 14 7.69 -6.76 4.57
N ALA A 15 8.72 -7.10 5.37
CA ALA A 15 9.02 -8.49 5.72
C ALA A 15 7.94 -9.09 6.64
N ASN A 16 7.29 -8.24 7.45
CA ASN A 16 6.13 -8.63 8.24
C ASN A 16 5.11 -7.46 8.27
N PRO A 17 4.16 -7.43 7.32
CA PRO A 17 3.24 -6.31 7.16
C PRO A 17 2.27 -6.17 8.33
N VAL A 18 1.87 -7.27 8.97
CA VAL A 18 0.94 -7.26 10.12
C VAL A 18 1.62 -6.68 11.37
N ILE A 19 2.86 -7.08 11.66
CA ILE A 19 3.62 -6.48 12.77
C ILE A 19 3.89 -5.00 12.49
N ARG A 20 4.23 -4.66 11.24
CA ARG A 20 4.51 -3.27 10.84
C ARG A 20 3.29 -2.37 11.03
N GLU A 21 2.09 -2.84 10.70
CA GLU A 21 0.84 -2.11 10.93
C GLU A 21 0.58 -1.90 12.42
N ARG A 22 0.73 -2.92 13.27
CA ARG A 22 0.56 -2.79 14.73
C ARG A 22 1.55 -1.81 15.36
N THR A 23 2.82 -1.83 14.93
CA THR A 23 3.81 -0.86 15.38
C THR A 23 3.44 0.55 14.94
N LEU A 24 3.02 0.73 13.68
CA LEU A 24 2.55 2.02 13.19
C LEU A 24 1.33 2.51 13.96
N GLN A 25 0.38 1.65 14.30
CA GLN A 25 -0.76 2.02 15.14
C GLN A 25 -0.36 2.40 16.56
N SER A 26 0.66 1.76 17.13
CA SER A 26 1.14 2.09 18.47
C SER A 26 1.80 3.47 18.52
N GLU A 27 2.48 3.88 17.44
CA GLU A 27 3.10 5.21 17.29
C GLU A 27 2.11 6.26 16.76
N GLN A 28 1.20 5.85 15.89
CA GLN A 28 0.20 6.63 15.17
C GLN A 28 -1.08 5.79 15.00
N PRO A 29 -2.02 5.82 15.96
CA PRO A 29 -3.20 4.93 16.02
C PRO A 29 -4.26 5.15 14.93
N GLN A 30 -3.87 5.81 13.85
CA GLN A 30 -4.70 6.30 12.76
C GLN A 30 -4.24 5.74 11.41
N ILE A 31 -3.52 4.61 11.42
CA ILE A 31 -3.11 3.90 10.20
C ILE A 31 -3.87 2.58 10.10
N GLU A 32 -4.46 2.31 8.94
CA GLU A 32 -5.14 1.06 8.63
C GLU A 32 -4.56 0.36 7.40
N LEU A 33 -4.70 -0.96 7.35
CA LEU A 33 -4.30 -1.78 6.20
C LEU A 33 -5.46 -1.93 5.21
N LEU A 34 -5.29 -1.42 3.98
CA LEU A 34 -6.30 -1.53 2.92
C LEU A 34 -6.21 -2.83 2.12
N ALA A 35 -4.99 -3.25 1.79
CA ALA A 35 -4.72 -4.44 0.97
C ALA A 35 -3.36 -5.03 1.33
N LEU A 36 -3.22 -6.35 1.12
CA LEU A 36 -1.98 -7.08 1.35
C LEU A 36 -1.88 -8.26 0.37
N LYS A 37 -0.79 -8.32 -0.39
CA LYS A 37 -0.43 -9.46 -1.24
C LYS A 37 0.87 -10.10 -0.80
N LYS A 38 0.90 -11.43 -0.73
CA LYS A 38 2.13 -12.20 -0.52
C LYS A 38 2.75 -12.54 -1.87
N PHE A 39 4.05 -12.32 -2.00
CA PHE A 39 4.80 -12.70 -3.19
C PHE A 39 5.80 -13.80 -2.85
N ILE A 40 6.07 -14.67 -3.83
CA ILE A 40 6.99 -15.80 -3.69
C ILE A 40 8.39 -15.35 -3.29
N ASN A 41 8.83 -14.18 -3.76
CA ASN A 41 10.12 -13.61 -3.39
C ASN A 41 10.10 -12.08 -3.38
N ARG A 42 11.11 -11.49 -2.73
CA ARG A 42 11.26 -10.04 -2.59
C ARG A 42 11.49 -9.32 -3.93
N LYS A 43 12.10 -9.97 -4.92
CA LYS A 43 12.37 -9.37 -6.23
C LYS A 43 11.06 -9.06 -6.97
N ILE A 44 10.09 -9.97 -6.92
CA ILE A 44 8.75 -9.75 -7.50
C ILE A 44 8.02 -8.64 -6.74
N ALA A 45 8.03 -8.67 -5.40
CA ALA A 45 7.41 -7.63 -4.59
C ALA A 45 7.96 -6.23 -4.91
N LEU A 46 9.29 -6.09 -5.05
CA LEU A 46 9.94 -4.85 -5.45
C LEU A 46 9.57 -4.38 -6.86
N ALA A 47 9.41 -5.31 -7.80
CA ALA A 47 9.01 -4.97 -9.16
C ALA A 47 7.58 -4.41 -9.20
N ILE A 48 6.65 -5.07 -8.49
CA ILE A 48 5.25 -4.61 -8.37
C ILE A 48 5.17 -3.27 -7.63
N GLU A 49 5.88 -3.11 -6.51
CA GLU A 49 5.95 -1.84 -5.77
C GLU A 49 6.42 -0.69 -6.67
N LYS A 50 7.50 -0.89 -7.42
CA LYS A 50 8.02 0.10 -8.38
C LYS A 50 7.02 0.42 -9.48
N ALA A 51 6.33 -0.58 -10.02
CA ALA A 51 5.31 -0.38 -11.04
C ALA A 51 4.15 0.48 -10.51
N LEU A 52 3.59 0.14 -9.34
CA LEU A 52 2.52 0.93 -8.71
C LEU A 52 2.98 2.36 -8.40
N HIS A 53 4.22 2.53 -7.97
CA HIS A 53 4.84 3.83 -7.74
C HIS A 53 4.94 4.69 -9.00
N VAL A 54 5.10 4.07 -10.17
CA VAL A 54 5.11 4.74 -11.47
C VAL A 54 3.69 5.07 -11.91
N VAL A 55 2.76 4.11 -11.78
CA VAL A 55 1.34 4.28 -12.13
C VAL A 55 0.72 5.48 -11.42
N TYR A 56 0.94 5.62 -10.11
CA TYR A 56 0.37 6.70 -9.29
C TYR A 56 1.36 7.86 -9.05
N ASN A 57 2.36 8.04 -9.92
CA ASN A 57 3.43 9.01 -9.64
C ASN A 57 2.95 10.47 -9.65
N ASP A 58 1.96 10.78 -10.47
CA ASP A 58 1.27 12.07 -10.51
C ASP A 58 0.55 12.40 -9.19
N LYS A 59 0.13 11.38 -8.45
CA LYS A 59 -0.52 11.47 -7.13
C LYS A 59 0.48 11.35 -5.96
N ARG A 60 1.79 11.30 -6.23
CA ARG A 60 2.83 11.13 -5.18
C ARG A 60 2.96 12.38 -4.32
N LYS A 61 2.84 12.23 -3.00
CA LYS A 61 3.09 13.28 -2.01
C LYS A 61 4.56 13.34 -1.60
N ARG A 62 5.05 12.29 -0.93
CA ARG A 62 6.44 12.21 -0.43
C ARG A 62 6.84 10.77 -0.15
N GLY A 63 7.97 10.35 -0.72
CA GLY A 63 8.48 8.99 -0.56
C GLY A 63 7.47 7.97 -1.09
N GLU A 64 6.95 7.14 -0.19
CA GLU A 64 5.97 6.07 -0.47
C GLU A 64 4.51 6.49 -0.23
N TRP A 65 4.26 7.77 0.04
CA TRP A 65 2.91 8.31 0.31
C TRP A 65 2.31 8.98 -0.92
N PHE A 66 1.03 8.70 -1.16
CA PHE A 66 0.25 9.10 -2.33
C PHE A 66 -1.10 9.67 -1.90
N ASN A 67 -1.67 10.54 -2.74
CA ASN A 67 -3.02 11.09 -2.59
C ASN A 67 -4.00 10.34 -3.50
N LEU A 68 -4.33 9.10 -3.11
CA LEU A 68 -5.21 8.24 -3.88
C LEU A 68 -6.67 8.56 -3.58
N ASP A 69 -7.48 8.65 -4.62
CA ASP A 69 -8.94 8.74 -4.51
C ASP A 69 -9.58 7.34 -4.35
N THR A 70 -10.90 7.30 -4.29
CA THR A 70 -11.66 6.07 -4.10
C THR A 70 -11.49 5.08 -5.24
N GLU A 71 -11.43 5.58 -6.47
CA GLU A 71 -11.26 4.82 -7.70
C GLU A 71 -9.85 4.19 -7.76
N ASP A 72 -8.81 4.98 -7.47
CA ASP A 72 -7.43 4.49 -7.35
C ASP A 72 -7.31 3.35 -6.33
N ILE A 73 -7.94 3.53 -5.16
CA ILE A 73 -7.90 2.54 -4.09
C ILE A 73 -8.58 1.25 -4.57
N SER A 74 -9.72 1.36 -5.25
CA SER A 74 -10.42 0.20 -5.81
C SER A 74 -9.56 -0.53 -6.86
N GLU A 75 -8.92 0.20 -7.77
CA GLU A 75 -8.03 -0.38 -8.78
C GLU A 75 -6.80 -1.06 -8.14
N LEU A 76 -6.18 -0.40 -7.16
CA LEU A 76 -5.04 -0.93 -6.43
C LEU A 76 -5.41 -2.21 -5.66
N VAL A 77 -6.55 -2.23 -4.98
CA VAL A 77 -7.04 -3.41 -4.25
C VAL A 77 -7.28 -4.55 -5.25
N ALA A 78 -8.00 -4.29 -6.35
CA ALA A 78 -8.26 -5.30 -7.38
C ALA A 78 -6.98 -5.84 -8.04
N THR A 79 -5.97 -4.99 -8.24
CA THR A 79 -4.65 -5.41 -8.77
C THR A 79 -3.91 -6.36 -7.82
N LEU A 80 -4.15 -6.21 -6.51
CA LEU A 80 -3.48 -6.99 -5.48
C LEU A 80 -4.28 -8.24 -5.07
N ASP A 81 -5.59 -8.24 -5.24
CA ASP A 81 -6.42 -9.41 -4.95
C ASP A 81 -6.08 -10.58 -5.88
N ASP A 82 -6.07 -11.77 -5.29
CA ASP A 82 -5.91 -13.06 -5.98
C ASP A 82 -7.28 -13.76 -6.04
N GLU A 83 -8.34 -13.11 -6.54
CA GLU A 83 -9.53 -13.88 -6.92
C GLU A 83 -9.15 -14.83 -8.06
N ILE A 84 -8.85 -16.07 -7.66
CA ILE A 84 -8.67 -17.20 -8.56
C ILE A 84 -10.05 -17.45 -9.19
N LEU A 85 -10.19 -17.11 -10.49
CA LEU A 85 -11.26 -17.65 -11.34
C LEU A 85 -11.13 -19.17 -11.48
#